data_AF-A0A9D7J0J1-F1
#
_entry.id   AF-A0A9D7J0J1-F1
#
_cell.length_a   1.000
_cell.length_b   1.000
_cell.length_c   1.000
_cell.angle_alpha   90.00
_cell.angle_beta   90.00
_cell.angle_gamma   90.00
#
_symmetry.space_group_name_H-M   'P 1'
#
loop_
_entity.id
_entity.type
_entity.pdbx_description
1 polymer ?
#
loop_
_entity_poly.entity_id
_entity_poly.type
_entity_poly.pdbx_seq_one_letter_code
_entity_poly.pdbx_strand_id
1 'polypeptide(L)'
;MRTKWHFRRDHDYLLGLAAESGFRTLLNAEDYLDLIIMIMIGLGIVFQIPTIAFVLGRVGLLTPRMMWKAWRYAIIIIAIIAAVLTPTPDAFNMMMFAAPMMGLYFISIGIVWIFGKPRKTDDEMTALAKNE
;
A
#
# COMPACT_ATOMS: atom_id res chain seq x y z
N MET A 1 61.16 31.34 25.01
CA MET A 1 59.81 30.95 25.48
C MET A 1 58.86 30.98 24.29
N ARG A 2 58.45 29.83 23.74
CA ARG A 2 57.62 29.75 22.52
C ARG A 2 56.61 28.61 22.68
N THR A 3 55.47 28.90 23.32
CA THR A 3 54.35 27.98 23.48
C THR A 3 53.59 27.88 22.15
N LYS A 4 53.98 26.95 21.29
CA LYS A 4 53.21 26.60 20.09
C LYS A 4 52.36 25.36 20.38
N TRP A 5 51.12 25.62 20.76
CA TRP A 5 49.90 24.94 20.30
C TRP A 5 50.09 23.53 19.72
N HIS A 6 49.84 22.51 20.54
CA HIS A 6 49.69 21.10 20.13
C HIS A 6 48.29 20.75 19.60
N PHE A 7 47.44 21.76 19.32
CA PHE A 7 46.03 21.66 18.93
C PHE A 7 45.80 21.27 17.46
N ARG A 8 46.65 20.41 16.88
CA ARG A 8 46.65 20.15 15.42
C ARG A 8 46.47 18.68 15.03
N ARG A 9 46.03 17.80 15.94
CA ARG A 9 45.95 16.35 15.69
C ARG A 9 44.63 15.69 16.05
N ASP A 10 43.74 16.39 16.75
CA ASP A 10 42.39 15.95 17.12
C ASP A 10 41.41 15.98 15.94
N HIS A 11 41.61 16.89 14.97
CA HIS A 11 40.79 16.98 13.76
C HIS A 11 40.87 15.71 12.91
N ASP A 12 42.04 15.07 12.84
CA ASP A 12 42.24 13.85 12.06
C ASP A 12 41.55 12.64 12.72
N TYR A 13 41.46 12.62 14.05
CA TYR A 13 40.68 11.62 14.78
C TYR A 13 39.18 11.85 14.61
N LEU A 14 38.71 13.10 14.61
CA LEU A 14 37.29 13.39 14.36
C LEU A 14 36.90 13.15 12.90
N LEU A 15 37.77 13.43 11.95
CA LEU A 15 37.55 13.11 10.53
C LEU A 15 37.68 11.61 10.26
N GLY A 16 38.59 10.91 10.95
CA GLY A 16 38.71 9.46 10.91
C GLY A 16 37.52 8.76 11.55
N LEU A 17 37.04 9.24 12.70
CA LEU A 17 35.85 8.72 13.37
C LEU A 17 34.58 9.07 12.60
N ALA A 18 34.48 10.25 11.98
CA ALA A 18 33.39 10.62 11.07
C ALA A 18 33.40 9.80 9.77
N ALA A 19 34.58 9.40 9.30
CA ALA A 19 34.74 8.50 8.16
C ALA A 19 34.47 7.02 8.51
N GLU A 20 34.81 6.57 9.73
CA GLU A 20 34.49 5.22 10.27
C GLU A 20 33.03 5.10 10.74
N SER A 21 32.41 6.18 11.20
CA SER A 21 31.03 6.19 11.74
C SER A 21 29.93 6.26 10.67
N GLY A 22 30.20 5.82 9.45
CA GLY A 22 29.14 5.51 8.48
C GLY A 22 28.30 6.71 8.00
N PHE A 23 28.75 7.95 8.22
CA PHE A 23 28.01 9.16 7.84
C PHE A 23 27.93 9.41 6.32
N ARG A 24 28.68 8.66 5.50
CA ARG A 24 28.61 8.76 4.02
C ARG A 24 27.39 8.05 3.41
N THR A 25 26.60 7.35 4.21
CA THR A 25 25.48 6.50 3.78
C THR A 25 24.19 6.80 4.54
N LEU A 26 24.08 7.98 5.19
CA LEU A 26 22.86 8.37 5.93
C LEU A 26 21.79 9.02 5.05
N LEU A 27 22.11 9.33 3.79
CA LEU A 27 21.19 9.89 2.80
C LEU A 27 21.57 9.34 1.41
N ASN A 28 21.52 8.02 1.23
CA ASN A 28 21.48 7.48 -0.13
C ASN A 28 20.16 7.94 -0.74
N ALA A 29 20.22 8.98 -1.57
CA ALA A 29 19.06 9.44 -2.33
C ALA A 29 18.48 8.28 -3.14
N GLU A 30 19.34 7.40 -3.67
CA GLU A 30 18.96 6.20 -4.41
C GLU A 30 17.99 5.30 -3.62
N ASP A 31 18.29 4.96 -2.36
CA ASP A 31 17.40 4.15 -1.51
C ASP A 31 16.04 4.82 -1.27
N TYR A 32 16.02 6.16 -1.14
CA TYR A 32 14.79 6.93 -0.99
C TYR A 32 13.97 7.00 -2.29
N LEU A 33 14.65 7.15 -3.42
CA LEU A 33 14.03 7.18 -4.75
C LEU A 33 13.46 5.79 -5.08
N ASP A 34 14.18 4.71 -4.78
CA ASP A 34 13.71 3.34 -4.96
C ASP A 34 12.47 3.05 -4.11
N LEU A 35 12.46 3.52 -2.85
CA LEU A 35 11.28 3.46 -1.99
C LEU A 35 10.08 4.19 -2.60
N ILE A 36 10.27 5.42 -3.09
CA ILE A 36 9.19 6.19 -3.72
C ILE A 36 8.68 5.48 -4.98
N ILE A 37 9.57 4.99 -5.83
CA ILE A 37 9.20 4.27 -7.06
C ILE A 37 8.41 3.02 -6.71
N MET A 38 8.84 2.25 -5.72
CA MET A 38 8.14 1.05 -5.25
C MET A 38 6.72 1.38 -4.74
N ILE A 39 6.59 2.42 -3.92
CA ILE A 39 5.28 2.88 -3.42
C ILE A 39 4.40 3.37 -4.58
N MET A 40 4.96 4.10 -5.54
CA MET A 40 4.21 4.65 -6.68
C MET A 40 3.67 3.53 -7.57
N ILE A 41 4.47 2.50 -7.84
CA ILE A 41 4.03 1.30 -8.56
C ILE A 41 2.96 0.56 -7.76
N GLY A 42 3.18 0.33 -6.46
CA GLY A 42 2.22 -0.33 -5.58
C GLY A 42 0.87 0.39 -5.53
N LEU A 43 0.90 1.71 -5.36
CA LEU A 43 -0.29 2.55 -5.36
C LEU A 43 -1.00 2.50 -6.72
N GLY A 44 -0.26 2.57 -7.81
CA GLY A 44 -0.81 2.43 -9.17
C GLY A 44 -1.58 1.14 -9.37
N ILE A 45 -1.06 0.01 -8.87
CA ILE A 45 -1.75 -1.29 -8.92
C ILE A 45 -3.03 -1.26 -8.08
N VAL A 46 -2.99 -0.70 -6.86
CA VAL A 46 -4.18 -0.63 -6.00
C VAL A 46 -5.28 0.26 -6.61
N PHE A 47 -4.90 1.34 -7.31
CA PHE A 47 -5.83 2.18 -8.06
C PHE A 47 -6.54 1.45 -9.22
N GLN A 48 -6.07 0.28 -9.65
CA GLN A 48 -6.77 -0.54 -10.65
C GLN A 48 -8.00 -1.27 -10.07
N ILE A 49 -8.00 -1.56 -8.76
CA ILE A 49 -9.09 -2.27 -8.08
C ILE A 49 -10.46 -1.63 -8.29
N PRO A 50 -10.68 -0.31 -8.10
CA PRO A 50 -11.98 0.32 -8.37
C PRO A 50 -12.42 0.21 -9.83
N THR A 51 -11.49 0.34 -10.77
CA THR A 51 -11.77 0.19 -12.20
C THR A 51 -12.21 -1.24 -12.53
N ILE A 52 -11.50 -2.24 -12.01
CA ILE A 52 -11.85 -3.66 -12.20
C ILE A 52 -13.19 -3.97 -11.55
N ALA A 53 -13.41 -3.52 -10.31
CA ALA A 53 -14.67 -3.72 -9.60
C ALA A 53 -15.85 -3.10 -10.36
N PHE A 54 -15.67 -1.90 -10.94
CA PHE A 54 -16.68 -1.27 -11.78
C PHE A 54 -17.03 -2.11 -13.01
N VAL A 55 -16.04 -2.58 -13.77
CA VAL A 55 -16.28 -3.41 -14.97
C VAL A 55 -16.98 -4.73 -14.59
N LEU A 56 -16.52 -5.41 -13.54
CA LEU A 56 -17.14 -6.66 -13.07
C LEU A 56 -18.57 -6.44 -12.53
N GLY A 57 -18.81 -5.32 -11.85
CA GLY A 57 -20.13 -4.91 -11.39
C GLY A 57 -21.08 -4.61 -12.56
N ARG A 58 -20.56 -4.02 -13.64
CA ARG A 58 -21.34 -3.70 -14.84
C ARG A 58 -21.77 -4.95 -15.62
N VAL A 59 -20.90 -5.96 -15.67
CA VAL A 59 -21.20 -7.28 -16.26
C VAL A 59 -22.17 -8.09 -15.38
N GLY A 60 -22.34 -7.71 -14.11
CA GLY A 60 -23.22 -8.38 -13.15
C GLY A 60 -22.57 -9.58 -12.45
N LEU A 61 -21.24 -9.73 -12.55
CA LEU A 61 -20.49 -10.78 -11.84
C LEU A 61 -20.25 -10.42 -10.36
N LEU A 62 -20.08 -9.13 -10.08
CA LEU A 62 -19.81 -8.61 -8.74
C LEU A 62 -21.03 -7.86 -8.21
N THR A 63 -21.50 -8.20 -7.01
CA THR A 63 -22.61 -7.48 -6.36
C THR A 63 -22.12 -6.70 -5.13
N PRO A 64 -22.74 -5.55 -4.80
CA PRO A 64 -22.39 -4.78 -3.61
C PRO A 64 -22.51 -5.61 -2.32
N ARG A 65 -23.53 -6.48 -2.24
CA ARG A 65 -23.76 -7.38 -1.09
C ARG A 65 -22.61 -8.36 -0.90
N MET A 66 -22.07 -8.91 -1.99
CA MET A 66 -20.92 -9.81 -1.94
C MET A 66 -19.66 -9.10 -1.47
N MET A 67 -19.39 -7.89 -1.98
CA MET A 67 -18.27 -7.07 -1.52
C MET A 67 -18.41 -6.70 -0.04
N TRP A 68 -19.61 -6.33 0.41
CA TRP A 68 -19.86 -6.09 1.83
C TRP A 68 -19.64 -7.32 2.70
N LYS A 69 -20.00 -8.52 2.25
CA LYS A 69 -19.70 -9.77 3.00
C LYS A 69 -18.20 -10.08 3.03
N ALA A 70 -17.46 -9.66 2.01
CA ALA A 70 -16.04 -9.92 1.84
C ALA A 70 -15.11 -8.83 2.44
N TRP A 71 -15.65 -7.81 3.11
CA TRP A 71 -14.87 -6.68 3.67
C TRP A 71 -13.70 -7.11 4.57
N ARG A 72 -13.87 -8.16 5.38
CA ARG A 72 -12.82 -8.72 6.22
C ARG A 72 -11.66 -9.32 5.42
N TYR A 73 -11.93 -9.90 4.24
CA TYR A 73 -10.90 -10.42 3.36
C TYR A 73 -10.14 -9.27 2.69
N ALA A 74 -10.85 -8.19 2.33
CA ALA A 74 -10.21 -6.99 1.79
C ALA A 74 -9.20 -6.39 2.78
N ILE A 75 -9.54 -6.31 4.08
CA ILE A 75 -8.61 -5.83 5.12
C ILE A 75 -7.33 -6.67 5.16
N ILE A 76 -7.46 -8.01 5.15
CA ILE A 76 -6.30 -8.91 5.19
C ILE A 76 -5.44 -8.74 3.94
N ILE A 77 -6.05 -8.67 2.76
CA ILE A 77 -5.32 -8.48 1.49
C ILE A 77 -4.60 -7.13 1.48
N ILE A 78 -5.25 -6.06 1.91
CA ILE A 78 -4.66 -4.72 2.00
C ILE A 78 -3.50 -4.70 2.99
N ALA A 79 -3.63 -5.38 4.14
CA ALA A 79 -2.54 -5.51 5.10
C ALA A 79 -1.33 -6.27 4.53
N ILE A 80 -1.56 -7.34 3.76
CA ILE A 80 -0.49 -8.08 3.08
C ILE A 80 0.21 -7.18 2.05
N ILE A 81 -0.56 -6.44 1.24
CA ILE A 81 0.00 -5.50 0.26
C ILE A 81 0.81 -4.40 0.96
N ALA A 82 0.28 -3.83 2.04
CA ALA A 82 0.98 -2.81 2.83
C ALA A 82 2.29 -3.35 3.42
N ALA A 83 2.30 -4.60 3.88
CA ALA A 83 3.50 -5.25 4.41
C ALA A 83 4.57 -5.52 3.35
N VAL A 84 4.17 -5.79 2.10
CA VAL A 84 5.11 -5.95 0.96
C VAL A 84 5.65 -4.59 0.52
N LEU A 85 4.82 -3.55 0.53
CA LEU A 85 5.23 -2.20 0.11
C LEU A 85 6.05 -1.45 1.18
N THR A 86 5.97 -1.84 2.45
CA THR A 86 6.68 -1.16 3.53
C THR A 86 7.90 -2.00 3.95
N PRO A 87 9.13 -1.50 3.82
CA PRO A 87 10.33 -2.25 4.16
C PRO A 87 10.50 -2.45 5.67
N THR A 88 10.02 -1.51 6.49
CA THR A 88 9.88 -1.69 7.94
C THR A 88 8.41 -1.98 8.22
N PRO A 89 8.01 -3.26 8.35
CA PRO A 89 6.63 -3.65 8.57
C PRO A 89 6.12 -3.21 9.97
N ASP A 90 6.00 -1.90 10.18
CA ASP A 90 5.55 -1.26 11.40
C ASP A 90 4.04 -1.02 11.33
N ALA A 91 3.31 -1.35 12.39
CA ALA A 91 1.84 -1.26 12.40
C ALA A 91 1.32 0.15 12.05
N PHE A 92 2.00 1.21 12.49
CA PHE A 92 1.61 2.59 12.19
C PHE A 92 1.79 2.96 10.72
N ASN A 93 2.96 2.68 10.14
CA ASN A 93 3.23 2.93 8.72
C ASN A 93 2.30 2.09 7.84
N MET A 94 2.10 0.82 8.18
CA MET A 94 1.13 -0.02 7.47
C MET A 94 -0.29 0.54 7.51
N MET A 95 -0.75 1.06 8.65
CA MET A 95 -2.07 1.69 8.75
C MET A 95 -2.18 2.95 7.90
N MET A 96 -1.11 3.76 7.80
CA MET A 96 -1.07 4.92 6.91
C MET A 96 -1.24 4.53 5.43
N PHE A 97 -0.66 3.41 4.99
CA PHE A 97 -0.86 2.88 3.64
C PHE A 97 -2.21 2.16 3.48
N ALA A 98 -2.66 1.44 4.50
CA ALA A 98 -3.94 0.72 4.45
C ALA A 98 -5.14 1.67 4.40
N ALA A 99 -5.07 2.83 5.03
CA ALA A 99 -6.15 3.82 5.03
C ALA A 99 -6.61 4.26 3.62
N PRO A 100 -5.72 4.75 2.72
CA PRO A 100 -6.11 5.10 1.36
C PRO A 100 -6.58 3.89 0.55
N MET A 101 -5.99 2.71 0.75
CA MET A 101 -6.40 1.49 0.05
C MET A 101 -7.81 1.03 0.47
N MET A 102 -8.12 1.09 1.77
CA MET A 102 -9.46 0.82 2.31
C MET A 102 -10.47 1.84 1.77
N GLY A 103 -10.09 3.12 1.69
CA GLY A 103 -10.89 4.15 1.05
C GLY A 103 -11.28 3.79 -0.38
N LEU A 104 -10.31 3.36 -1.20
CA LEU A 104 -10.54 2.90 -2.57
C LEU A 104 -11.50 1.71 -2.63
N TYR A 105 -11.38 0.75 -1.70
CA TYR A 105 -12.30 -0.38 -1.62
C TYR A 105 -13.75 0.07 -1.34
N PHE A 106 -13.97 0.97 -0.39
CA PHE A 106 -15.30 1.51 -0.10
C PHE A 106 -15.87 2.32 -1.28
N ILE A 107 -15.03 3.12 -1.94
CA ILE A 107 -15.41 3.82 -3.18
C ILE A 107 -15.85 2.82 -4.25
N SER A 108 -15.11 1.72 -4.41
CA SER A 108 -15.43 0.65 -5.36
C SER A 108 -16.82 0.05 -5.08
N ILE A 109 -17.15 -0.20 -3.80
CA ILE A 109 -18.47 -0.68 -3.40
C ILE A 109 -19.56 0.31 -3.78
N GLY A 110 -19.35 1.61 -3.52
CA GLY A 110 -20.29 2.67 -3.88
C GLY A 110 -20.54 2.74 -5.39
N ILE A 111 -19.47 2.64 -6.18
CA ILE A 111 -19.56 2.62 -7.65
C ILE A 111 -20.38 1.41 -8.13
N VAL A 112 -20.10 0.21 -7.63
CA VAL A 112 -20.85 -1.00 -8.01
C VAL A 112 -22.28 -0.94 -7.51
N TRP A 113 -22.56 -0.25 -6.40
CA TRP A 113 -23.92 -0.05 -5.92
C TRP A 113 -24.75 0.85 -6.83
N ILE A 114 -24.16 1.91 -7.38
CA ILE A 114 -24.85 2.84 -8.29
C ILE A 114 -24.99 2.26 -9.70
N PHE A 115 -23.94 1.62 -10.23
CA PHE A 115 -23.86 1.20 -11.64
C PHE A 115 -24.05 -0.30 -11.87
N GLY A 116 -24.07 -1.09 -10.80
CA GLY A 116 -24.18 -2.55 -10.85
C GLY A 116 -25.56 -3.01 -11.31
N LYS A 117 -25.58 -4.01 -12.20
CA LYS A 117 -26.81 -4.71 -12.57
C LYS A 117 -27.06 -5.86 -11.57
N PRO A 118 -28.32 -6.21 -11.29
CA PRO A 118 -28.64 -7.42 -10.54
C PRO A 118 -27.97 -8.63 -11.21
N ARG A 119 -27.40 -9.51 -10.38
CA ARG A 119 -26.54 -10.60 -10.82
C ARG A 119 -27.37 -11.74 -11.42
N LYS A 120 -27.07 -12.11 -12.66
CA LYS A 120 -27.72 -13.23 -13.38
C LYS A 120 -27.69 -14.58 -12.64
N THR A 121 -26.67 -14.84 -11.82
CA THR A 121 -26.58 -16.10 -11.04
C THR A 121 -27.68 -16.23 -10.00
N ASP A 122 -28.12 -15.12 -9.39
CA ASP A 122 -29.18 -15.15 -8.38
C ASP A 122 -30.53 -15.49 -9.07
N ASP A 123 -30.70 -15.07 -10.33
CA ASP A 123 -31.85 -15.38 -11.17
C ASP A 123 -31.89 -16.86 -11.60
N GLU A 124 -30.73 -17.47 -11.93
CA GLU A 124 -30.66 -18.92 -12.25
C GLU A 124 -30.95 -19.79 -11.02
N MET A 125 -30.40 -19.46 -9.84
CA MET A 125 -30.63 -20.23 -8.62
C MET A 125 -32.08 -20.15 -8.15
N THR A 126 -32.72 -18.98 -8.30
CA THR A 126 -34.16 -18.83 -7.99
C THR A 126 -35.06 -19.48 -9.03
N ALA A 127 -34.64 -19.57 -10.29
CA ALA A 127 -35.37 -20.29 -11.33
C ALA A 127 -35.34 -21.81 -11.13
N LEU A 128 -34.21 -22.37 -10.68
CA LEU A 128 -34.10 -23.80 -10.36
C LEU A 128 -34.92 -24.17 -9.12
N ALA A 129 -34.85 -23.37 -8.06
CA ALA A 129 -35.60 -23.59 -6.82
C ALA A 129 -37.14 -23.45 -6.97
N LYS A 130 -37.62 -22.88 -8.07
CA LYS A 130 -39.05 -22.73 -8.37
C LYS A 130 -39.63 -23.87 -9.22
N ASN A 131 -38.75 -24.66 -9.85
CA ASN A 131 -39.15 -25.77 -10.72
C ASN A 131 -39.07 -27.15 -10.04
N GLU A 132 -38.71 -27.18 -8.76
CA GLU A 132 -38.87 -28.31 -7.84
C GLU A 132 -40.11 -28.11 -6.95
#